data_AF-A0A5E8APC0-F1
#
_entry.id   AF-A0A5E8APC0-F1
#
_cell.length_a   1.000
_cell.length_b   1.000
_cell.length_c   1.000
_cell.angle_alpha   90.00
_cell.angle_beta   90.00
_cell.angle_gamma   90.00
#
_symmetry.space_group_name_H-M   'P 1'
#
loop_
_entity.id
_entity.type
_entity.pdbx_description
1 polymer ?
#
loop_
_entity_poly.entity_id
_entity_poly.type
_entity_poly.pdbx_seq_one_letter_code
_entity_poly.pdbx_strand_id
1 'polypeptide(L)'
;MIPRNSPVKRDALWKRYWSIKDEHGCGLYVPILWHLALGGDFSAMVTLADTFAMGGRIADRFSRAGLYYRAHRAGYEYAAQHLAMDAFNRGDLASYRHWLRRAVRFDPDHLKQLKRFETRLPHQTARERGRGRPYRSYD
;
A
#
# COMPACT_ATOMS: atom_id res chain seq x y z
N MET A 1 4.54 -12.98 13.73
CA MET A 1 5.59 -13.57 12.87
C MET A 1 6.90 -12.95 13.32
N ILE A 2 7.83 -13.73 13.89
CA ILE A 2 9.09 -13.20 14.43
C ILE A 2 10.07 -13.03 13.26
N PRO A 3 10.77 -11.90 13.11
CA PRO A 3 11.74 -11.70 12.04
C PRO A 3 12.88 -12.72 12.17
N ARG A 4 13.26 -13.36 11.06
CA ARG A 4 14.29 -14.40 11.02
C ARG A 4 15.72 -13.85 11.06
N ASN A 5 15.90 -12.57 10.72
CA ASN A 5 17.20 -11.94 10.64
C ASN A 5 17.56 -11.25 11.95
N SER A 6 18.85 -11.27 12.32
CA SER A 6 19.35 -10.45 13.43
C SER A 6 19.11 -8.96 13.12
N PRO A 7 18.78 -8.14 14.13
CA PRO A 7 18.46 -6.73 13.92
C PRO A 7 19.62 -5.99 13.23
N VAL A 8 20.86 -6.27 13.63
CA VAL A 8 22.08 -5.68 13.03
C VAL A 8 22.18 -5.98 11.53
N LYS A 9 21.94 -7.23 11.12
CA LYS A 9 22.00 -7.62 9.70
C LYS A 9 20.89 -6.94 8.90
N ARG A 10 19.69 -6.86 9.49
CA ARG A 10 18.54 -6.19 8.88
C ARG A 10 18.82 -4.71 8.64
N ASP A 11 19.38 -4.02 9.62
CA ASP A 11 19.69 -2.59 9.53
C ASP A 11 20.81 -2.32 8.51
N ALA A 12 21.82 -3.19 8.43
CA ALA A 12 22.85 -3.11 7.40
C ALA A 12 22.28 -3.27 5.97
N LEU A 13 21.31 -4.17 5.78
CA LEU A 13 20.62 -4.34 4.50
C LEU A 13 19.78 -3.11 4.15
N TRP A 14 19.06 -2.52 5.10
CA TRP A 14 18.33 -1.27 4.89
C TRP A 14 19.25 -0.10 4.55
N LYS A 15 20.38 0.03 5.24
CA LYS A 15 21.40 1.04 4.92
C LYS A 15 21.89 0.89 3.48
N ARG A 16 22.19 -0.34 3.05
CA ARG A 16 22.59 -0.63 1.68
C ARG A 16 21.48 -0.36 0.66
N TYR A 17 20.23 -0.62 1.01
CA TYR A 17 19.09 -0.31 0.16
C TYR A 17 19.00 1.20 -0.11
N TRP A 18 19.08 2.03 0.94
CA TRP A 18 19.01 3.49 0.80
C TRP A 18 20.19 4.06 0.04
N SER A 19 21.40 3.56 0.26
CA SER A 19 22.58 4.01 -0.49
C SER A 19 22.47 3.71 -1.99
N ILE A 20 21.82 2.60 -2.38
CA ILE A 20 21.61 2.30 -3.81
C ILE A 20 20.47 3.15 -4.39
N LYS A 21 19.35 3.24 -3.67
CA LYS A 21 18.13 3.87 -4.19
C LYS A 21 18.24 5.40 -4.28
N ASP A 22 18.73 6.04 -3.23
CA ASP A 22 18.70 7.51 -3.12
C ASP A 22 20.09 8.12 -3.41
N GLU A 23 21.17 7.45 -2.98
CA GLU A 23 22.55 7.93 -3.18
C GLU A 23 23.20 7.43 -4.48
N HIS A 24 22.43 6.76 -5.35
CA HIS A 24 22.90 6.21 -6.64
C HIS A 24 24.11 5.27 -6.52
N GLY A 25 24.25 4.60 -5.37
CA GLY A 25 25.29 3.61 -5.14
C GLY A 25 25.17 2.39 -6.06
N CYS A 26 26.28 1.67 -6.26
CA CYS A 26 26.32 0.53 -7.16
C CYS A 26 25.52 -0.68 -6.64
N GLY A 27 24.69 -1.27 -7.50
CA GLY A 27 24.04 -2.57 -7.27
C GLY A 27 22.53 -2.58 -7.51
N LEU A 28 21.89 -3.70 -7.18
CA LEU A 28 20.44 -3.90 -7.29
C LEU A 28 19.80 -3.88 -5.91
N TYR A 29 18.78 -3.02 -5.73
CA TYR A 29 18.07 -2.88 -4.46
C TYR A 29 16.90 -3.86 -4.31
N VAL A 30 16.30 -4.33 -5.40
CA VAL A 30 15.13 -5.24 -5.38
C VAL A 30 15.45 -6.59 -4.71
N PRO A 31 16.59 -7.25 -4.99
CA PRO A 31 16.96 -8.49 -4.27
C PRO A 31 17.11 -8.30 -2.76
N ILE A 32 17.55 -7.12 -2.31
CA ILE A 32 17.66 -6.78 -0.88
C ILE A 32 16.27 -6.73 -0.25
N LEU A 33 15.32 -6.07 -0.92
CA LEU A 33 13.92 -6.03 -0.48
C LEU A 33 13.30 -7.43 -0.40
N TRP A 34 13.55 -8.29 -1.39
CA TRP A 34 13.13 -9.69 -1.36
C TRP A 34 13.67 -10.43 -0.15
N HIS A 35 14.97 -10.28 0.14
CA HIS A 35 15.59 -10.92 1.28
C HIS A 35 14.97 -10.47 2.61
N LEU A 36 14.75 -9.16 2.77
CA LEU A 36 14.12 -8.57 3.96
C LEU A 36 12.66 -9.02 4.10
N ALA A 37 11.87 -8.99 3.02
CA ALA A 37 10.47 -9.39 3.00
C ALA A 37 10.29 -10.88 3.32
N LEU A 38 11.14 -11.75 2.78
CA LEU A 38 11.15 -13.18 3.11
C LEU A 38 11.58 -13.44 4.56
N GLY A 39 12.49 -12.60 5.08
CA GLY A 39 12.91 -12.57 6.49
C GLY A 39 11.83 -12.11 7.47
N GLY A 40 10.70 -11.59 6.98
CA GLY A 40 9.58 -11.14 7.81
C GLY A 40 9.58 -9.64 8.13
N ASP A 41 10.38 -8.82 7.44
CA ASP A 41 10.31 -7.37 7.56
C ASP A 41 9.07 -6.82 6.82
N PHE A 42 8.13 -6.24 7.56
CA PHE A 42 6.87 -5.75 7.00
C PHE A 42 7.02 -4.45 6.22
N SER A 43 7.97 -3.60 6.63
CA SER A 43 8.31 -2.38 5.87
C SER A 43 8.85 -2.79 4.50
N ALA A 44 9.72 -3.80 4.46
CA ALA A 44 10.27 -4.31 3.21
C ALA A 44 9.20 -4.96 2.32
N MET A 45 8.19 -5.63 2.90
CA MET A 45 7.06 -6.14 2.12
C MET A 45 6.30 -5.02 1.42
N VAL A 46 6.03 -3.90 2.10
CA VAL A 46 5.34 -2.75 1.51
C VAL A 46 6.21 -2.09 0.46
N THR A 47 7.48 -1.82 0.75
CA THR A 47 8.41 -1.21 -0.20
C THR A 47 8.62 -2.08 -1.45
N LEU A 48 8.68 -3.41 -1.29
CA LEU A 48 8.75 -4.36 -2.40
C LEU A 48 7.46 -4.34 -3.23
N ALA A 49 6.31 -4.32 -2.56
CA ALA A 49 5.01 -4.26 -3.21
C ALA A 49 4.86 -2.98 -4.07
N ASP A 50 5.38 -1.85 -3.60
CA ASP A 50 5.39 -0.57 -4.33
C ASP A 50 6.21 -0.63 -5.63
N THR A 51 7.17 -1.57 -5.76
CA THR A 51 7.92 -1.76 -7.02
C THR A 51 7.10 -2.45 -8.11
N PHE A 52 5.96 -3.06 -7.77
CA PHE A 52 5.13 -3.79 -8.74
C PHE A 52 4.11 -2.88 -9.40
N ALA A 53 4.13 -2.86 -10.73
CA ALA A 53 3.13 -2.15 -11.53
C ALA A 53 1.72 -2.75 -11.34
N MET A 54 1.63 -4.07 -11.24
CA MET A 54 0.36 -4.81 -11.15
C MET A 54 0.03 -5.21 -9.72
N GLY A 55 -1.23 -5.05 -9.33
CA GLY A 55 -1.73 -5.37 -7.99
C GLY A 55 -1.74 -6.87 -7.65
N GLY A 56 -2.16 -7.71 -8.59
CA GLY A 56 -2.39 -9.13 -8.36
C GLY A 56 -3.49 -9.44 -7.33
N ARG A 57 -3.49 -10.65 -6.76
CA ARG A 57 -4.53 -11.15 -5.84
C ARG A 57 -3.98 -11.31 -4.44
N ILE A 58 -4.77 -10.99 -3.41
CA ILE A 58 -4.39 -11.18 -1.99
C ILE A 58 -3.96 -12.62 -1.68
N ALA A 59 -4.59 -13.61 -2.33
CA ALA A 59 -4.24 -15.03 -2.17
C ALA A 59 -2.84 -15.37 -2.73
N ASP A 60 -2.34 -14.60 -3.70
CA ASP A 60 -0.98 -14.75 -4.20
C ASP A 60 0.00 -14.02 -3.27
N ARG A 61 0.78 -14.83 -2.55
CA ARG A 61 1.74 -14.41 -1.53
C ARG A 61 2.76 -13.38 -2.02
N PHE A 62 3.10 -13.43 -3.30
CA PHE A 62 4.17 -12.63 -3.91
C PHE A 62 3.63 -11.52 -4.81
N SER A 63 2.31 -11.38 -4.91
CA SER A 63 1.71 -10.21 -5.53
C SER A 63 1.80 -8.98 -4.63
N ARG A 64 1.63 -7.79 -5.23
CA ARG A 64 1.53 -6.52 -4.49
C ARG A 64 0.47 -6.58 -3.40
N ALA A 65 -0.74 -7.03 -3.75
CA ALA A 65 -1.85 -7.18 -2.82
C ALA A 65 -1.58 -8.20 -1.70
N GLY A 66 -0.91 -9.31 -2.02
CA GLY A 66 -0.53 -10.32 -1.03
C GLY A 66 0.54 -9.84 -0.06
N LEU A 67 1.53 -9.09 -0.54
CA LEU A 67 2.56 -8.47 0.29
C LEU A 67 1.97 -7.45 1.26
N TYR A 68 1.13 -6.52 0.79
CA TYR A 68 0.42 -5.59 1.67
C TYR A 68 -0.46 -6.32 2.69
N TYR A 69 -1.21 -7.35 2.24
CA TYR A 69 -2.07 -8.10 3.15
C TYR A 69 -1.29 -8.81 4.27
N ARG A 70 -0.12 -9.38 3.95
CA ARG A 70 0.76 -10.00 4.95
C ARG A 70 1.34 -8.98 5.91
N ALA A 71 1.77 -7.81 5.42
CA ALA A 71 2.23 -6.71 6.27
C ALA A 71 1.12 -6.23 7.21
N HIS A 72 -0.10 -6.05 6.71
CA HIS A 72 -1.28 -5.70 7.51
C HIS A 72 -1.60 -6.76 8.58
N ARG A 73 -1.59 -8.05 8.22
CA ARG A 73 -1.81 -9.16 9.16
C ARG A 73 -0.78 -9.21 10.28
N ALA A 74 0.40 -8.66 10.04
CA ALA A 74 1.46 -8.56 11.03
C ALA A 74 1.45 -7.24 11.83
N GLY A 75 0.49 -6.35 11.55
CA GLY A 75 0.30 -5.10 12.30
C GLY A 75 0.99 -3.88 11.70
N TYR A 76 1.49 -3.94 10.46
CA TYR A 76 2.05 -2.75 9.81
C TYR A 76 0.95 -1.75 9.46
N GLU A 77 1.04 -0.56 10.04
CA GLU A 77 -0.03 0.45 10.12
C GLU A 77 -0.50 0.92 8.74
N TYR A 78 0.46 1.20 7.84
CA TYR A 78 0.16 1.75 6.51
C TYR A 78 -0.34 0.70 5.51
N ALA A 79 -0.18 -0.60 5.78
CA ALA A 79 -0.52 -1.63 4.81
C ALA A 79 -2.02 -1.68 4.46
N ALA A 80 -2.90 -1.37 5.42
CA ALA A 80 -4.34 -1.25 5.15
C ALA A 80 -4.66 -0.10 4.20
N GLN A 81 -3.94 1.02 4.30
CA GLN A 81 -4.10 2.17 3.41
C GLN A 81 -3.67 1.83 1.98
N HIS A 82 -2.55 1.12 1.81
CA HIS A 82 -2.12 0.66 0.48
C HIS A 82 -3.14 -0.27 -0.18
N LEU A 83 -3.72 -1.22 0.57
CA LEU A 83 -4.81 -2.07 0.08
C LEU A 83 -6.06 -1.27 -0.29
N ALA A 84 -6.37 -0.21 0.46
CA ALA A 84 -7.46 0.69 0.12
C ALA A 84 -7.16 1.41 -1.21
N MET A 85 -5.98 1.99 -1.38
CA MET A 85 -5.60 2.68 -2.63
C MET A 85 -5.62 1.73 -3.83
N ASP A 86 -5.15 0.49 -3.66
CA ASP A 86 -5.23 -0.53 -4.71
C ASP A 86 -6.66 -0.89 -5.11
N ALA A 87 -7.57 -0.98 -4.14
CA ALA A 87 -8.99 -1.19 -4.41
C ALA A 87 -9.61 0.03 -5.10
N PHE A 88 -9.28 1.24 -4.65
CA PHE A 88 -9.74 2.49 -5.26
C PHE A 88 -9.31 2.62 -6.72
N ASN A 89 -8.04 2.34 -7.01
CA ASN A 89 -7.46 2.41 -8.36
C ASN A 89 -8.15 1.44 -9.32
N ARG A 90 -8.53 0.25 -8.84
CA ARG A 90 -9.30 -0.75 -9.60
C ARG A 90 -10.80 -0.46 -9.68
N GLY A 91 -11.28 0.56 -8.99
CA GLY A 91 -12.70 0.86 -8.91
C GLY A 91 -13.51 -0.03 -7.96
N ASP A 92 -12.89 -0.86 -7.13
CA ASP A 92 -13.60 -1.67 -6.14
C ASP A 92 -13.86 -0.86 -4.86
N LEU A 93 -15.05 -0.27 -4.77
CA LEU A 93 -15.43 0.59 -3.64
C LEU A 93 -15.76 -0.17 -2.37
N ALA A 94 -16.25 -1.39 -2.50
CA ALA A 94 -16.56 -2.22 -1.34
C ALA A 94 -15.25 -2.58 -0.62
N SER A 95 -14.26 -3.07 -1.36
CA SER A 95 -12.93 -3.36 -0.83
C SER A 95 -12.22 -2.09 -0.34
N TYR A 96 -12.32 -0.97 -1.07
CA TYR A 96 -11.74 0.30 -0.62
C TYR A 96 -12.27 0.71 0.76
N ARG A 97 -13.60 0.75 0.93
CA ARG A 97 -14.23 1.14 2.21
C ARG A 97 -13.85 0.17 3.33
N HIS A 98 -13.83 -1.13 3.01
CA HIS A 98 -13.43 -2.17 3.95
C HIS A 98 -12.01 -1.98 4.48
N TRP A 99 -11.04 -1.76 3.58
CA TRP A 99 -9.65 -1.55 3.97
C TRP A 99 -9.41 -0.20 4.63
N LEU A 100 -10.09 0.85 4.17
CA LEU A 100 -9.96 2.17 4.77
C LEU A 100 -10.49 2.21 6.21
N ARG A 101 -11.61 1.52 6.51
CA ARG A 101 -12.10 1.35 7.89
C ARG A 101 -11.09 0.64 8.79
N ARG A 102 -10.27 -0.26 8.24
CA ARG A 102 -9.21 -0.93 9.00
C ARG A 102 -8.01 -0.01 9.23
N ALA A 103 -7.68 0.84 8.25
CA ALA A 103 -6.64 1.85 8.38
C ALA A 103 -6.98 2.89 9.47
N VAL A 104 -8.26 3.19 9.70
CA VAL A 104 -8.73 4.08 10.80
C VAL A 104 -8.19 3.69 12.17
N ARG A 105 -7.94 2.40 12.41
CA ARG A 105 -7.38 1.93 13.69
C ARG A 105 -6.00 2.53 13.99
N PHE A 106 -5.27 2.94 12.95
CA PHE A 106 -3.92 3.48 13.05
C PHE A 106 -3.91 4.98 12.79
N ASP A 107 -4.72 5.47 11.86
CA ASP A 107 -4.87 6.90 11.58
C ASP A 107 -6.36 7.30 11.48
N PRO A 108 -6.91 8.02 12.49
CA PRO A 108 -8.28 8.52 12.49
C PRO A 108 -8.63 9.43 11.31
N ASP A 109 -7.66 10.07 10.65
CA ASP A 109 -7.93 10.94 9.50
C ASP A 109 -8.51 10.17 8.31
N HIS A 110 -8.34 8.84 8.25
CA HIS A 110 -9.03 7.99 7.31
C HIS A 110 -10.56 8.02 7.44
N LEU A 111 -11.13 8.41 8.60
CA LEU A 111 -12.57 8.64 8.75
C LEU A 111 -13.05 9.85 7.94
N LYS A 112 -12.25 10.93 7.89
CA LYS A 112 -12.55 12.09 7.04
C LYS A 112 -12.53 11.68 5.58
N GLN A 113 -11.60 10.80 5.20
CA GLN A 113 -11.48 10.28 3.84
C GLN A 113 -12.69 9.41 3.45
N LEU A 114 -13.23 8.59 4.37
CA LEU A 114 -14.47 7.83 4.13
C LEU A 114 -15.67 8.74 3.81
N LYS A 115 -15.74 9.93 4.42
CA LYS A 115 -16.82 10.90 4.19
C LYS A 115 -16.64 11.71 2.90
N ARG A 116 -15.40 11.97 2.48
CA ARG A 116 -15.04 12.84 1.34
C ARG A 116 -14.87 12.07 0.01
N PHE A 117 -15.53 10.94 -0.13
CA PHE A 117 -15.28 10.00 -1.22
C PHE A 117 -15.46 10.62 -2.63
N GLU A 118 -16.41 11.54 -2.78
CA GLU A 118 -16.72 12.22 -4.04
C GLU A 118 -15.60 13.16 -4.53
N THR A 119 -14.76 13.70 -3.62
CA THR A 119 -13.81 14.77 -3.95
C THR A 119 -12.42 14.28 -4.36
N ARG A 120 -12.20 12.95 -4.44
CA ARG A 120 -10.88 12.38 -4.77
C ARG A 120 -10.62 12.17 -6.25
N LEU A 121 -11.67 12.23 -7.08
CA LEU A 121 -11.54 12.17 -8.52
C LEU A 121 -11.85 13.57 -9.07
N PRO A 122 -11.07 14.05 -10.06
CA PRO A 122 -11.53 15.15 -10.90
C PRO A 122 -12.94 14.85 -11.40
N HIS A 123 -13.82 15.86 -11.45
CA HIS A 123 -15.24 15.68 -11.76
C HIS A 123 -15.47 14.89 -13.07
N GLN A 124 -14.63 15.14 -14.07
CA GLN A 124 -14.65 14.41 -15.34
C GLN A 124 -14.33 12.91 -15.15
N THR A 125 -13.25 12.57 -14.47
CA THR A 125 -12.87 11.17 -14.17
C THR A 125 -13.91 10.47 -13.28
N ALA A 126 -14.55 11.23 -12.38
CA ALA A 126 -15.67 10.72 -11.60
C ALA A 126 -16.84 10.36 -12.53
N ARG A 127 -17.23 11.24 -13.47
CA ARG A 127 -18.28 10.96 -14.46
C ARG A 127 -17.95 9.78 -15.35
N GLU A 128 -16.74 9.71 -15.91
CA GLU A 128 -16.27 8.61 -16.76
C GLU A 128 -16.34 7.25 -16.06
N ARG A 129 -16.09 7.23 -14.74
CA ARG A 129 -16.19 6.02 -13.92
C ARG A 129 -17.60 5.76 -13.36
N GLY A 130 -18.63 6.48 -13.83
CA GLY A 130 -20.03 6.34 -13.39
C GLY A 130 -20.28 6.84 -11.96
N ARG A 131 -19.42 7.76 -11.47
CA ARG A 131 -19.37 8.27 -10.08
C ARG A 131 -19.49 9.79 -10.00
N GLY A 132 -19.81 10.44 -11.12
CA GLY A 132 -20.03 11.87 -11.13
C GLY A 132 -21.28 12.20 -10.32
N ARG A 133 -21.21 13.24 -9.49
CA ARG A 133 -22.41 13.76 -8.84
C ARG A 133 -23.34 14.31 -9.93
N PRO A 134 -24.66 14.07 -9.87
CA PRO A 134 -25.60 14.78 -10.72
C PRO A 134 -25.37 16.28 -10.58
N TYR A 135 -25.39 17.00 -11.70
CA TYR A 135 -25.30 18.46 -11.67
C TYR A 135 -26.43 19.00 -10.79
N ARG A 136 -26.08 19.73 -9.72
CA ARG A 136 -27.04 20.39 -8.85
C ARG A 136 -27.14 21.82 -9.34
N SER A 137 -28.21 22.18 -10.03
CA SER A 137 -28.55 23.60 -10.18
C SER A 137 -28.81 24.15 -8.78
N TYR A 138 -28.11 25.22 -8.43
CA TYR A 138 -28.58 26.07 -7.35
C TYR A 138 -29.63 26.97 -7.99
N ASP A 139 -30.89 26.81 -7.58
CA ASP A 139 -31.94 27.82 -7.79
C ASP A 139 -31.72 28.98 -6.79
#